data_AF-A0A9X5JJS3-F1
#
_entry.id   AF-A0A9X5JJS3-F1
#
_cell.length_a   1.000
_cell.length_b   1.000
_cell.length_c   1.000
_cell.angle_alpha   90.00
_cell.angle_beta   90.00
_cell.angle_gamma   90.00
#
_symmetry.space_group_name_H-M   'P 1'
#
loop_
_entity.id
_entity.type
_entity.pdbx_description
1 polymer ?
#
loop_
_entity_poly.entity_id
_entity_poly.type
_entity_poly.pdbx_seq_one_letter_code
_entity_poly.pdbx_strand_id
1 'polypeptide(L)'
;MIVFRQKGFHAASLNDLGEAMGLTAGSIYKAFKDKRSLFLLVFERYLSVRNADLRQRLAQFTTGREKLSELLQFYLDSARAVEGRTGCLVVGSAVELQVLDDDLSQLVSEAVIRNKNFLASLLKQGQEDGSVTPNLDVDTAAGLILCIAFGMRVVGKITDVKDEPETIKLVMKLLD
;
A
#
# COMPACT_ATOMS: atom_id res chain seq x y z
N MET A 1 6.59 13.21 1.77
CA MET A 1 6.30 11.77 1.53
C MET A 1 7.54 11.00 1.05
N ILE A 2 8.25 11.49 0.02
CA ILE A 2 9.35 10.75 -0.66
C ILE A 2 10.44 10.28 0.31
N VAL A 3 10.96 11.17 1.16
CA VAL A 3 12.03 10.84 2.13
C VAL A 3 11.64 9.66 3.03
N PHE A 4 10.48 9.71 3.68
CA PHE A 4 10.01 8.61 4.53
C PHE A 4 9.72 7.31 3.77
N ARG A 5 9.25 7.40 2.51
CA ARG A 5 9.03 6.19 1.67
C ARG A 5 10.34 5.50 1.31
N GLN A 6 11.38 6.27 1.04
CA GLN A 6 12.68 5.76 0.62
C GLN A 6 13.54 5.31 1.81
N LYS A 7 13.57 6.10 2.88
CA LYS A 7 14.47 5.91 4.04
C LYS A 7 13.80 5.28 5.27
N GLY A 8 12.47 5.25 5.34
CA GLY A 8 11.77 4.85 6.56
C GLY A 8 11.71 5.96 7.61
N PHE A 9 11.08 5.67 8.76
CA PHE A 9 10.89 6.70 9.80
C PHE A 9 12.20 7.00 10.53
N HIS A 10 12.94 5.96 10.91
CA HIS A 10 14.13 6.10 11.74
C HIS A 10 15.32 6.68 10.98
N ALA A 11 15.61 6.16 9.77
CA ALA A 11 16.77 6.61 9.01
C ALA A 11 16.55 7.96 8.31
N ALA A 12 15.30 8.45 8.20
CA ALA A 12 15.03 9.82 7.77
C ALA A 12 15.45 10.83 8.84
N SER A 13 16.35 11.75 8.49
CA SER A 13 16.74 12.87 9.34
C SER A 13 15.91 14.13 9.05
N LEU A 14 15.93 15.11 9.97
CA LEU A 14 15.33 16.42 9.71
C LEU A 14 16.05 17.21 8.62
N ASN A 15 17.34 16.94 8.40
CA ASN A 15 18.09 17.54 7.31
C ASN A 15 17.60 16.98 5.97
N ASP A 16 17.42 15.67 5.85
CA ASP A 16 16.84 15.05 4.65
C ASP A 16 15.46 15.65 4.31
N LEU A 17 14.63 15.82 5.34
CA LEU A 17 13.30 16.42 5.21
C LEU A 17 13.39 17.89 4.81
N GLY A 18 14.30 18.65 5.43
CA GLY A 18 14.56 20.05 5.12
C GLY A 18 15.01 20.26 3.68
N GLU A 19 16.00 19.50 3.23
CA GLU A 19 16.51 19.53 1.86
C GLU A 19 15.41 19.20 0.84
N ALA A 20 14.65 18.13 1.07
CA ALA A 20 13.58 17.72 0.18
C ALA A 20 12.39 18.70 0.14
N MET A 21 12.19 19.50 1.19
CA MET A 21 11.08 20.47 1.30
C MET A 21 11.51 21.91 1.00
N GLY A 22 12.81 22.19 0.87
CA GLY A 22 13.34 23.55 0.81
C GLY A 22 13.15 24.33 2.12
N LEU A 23 13.16 23.64 3.27
CA LEU A 23 12.92 24.21 4.58
C LEU A 23 14.11 24.00 5.52
N THR A 24 14.28 24.88 6.50
CA THR A 24 15.20 24.64 7.62
C THR A 24 14.55 23.71 8.65
N ALA A 25 15.37 23.03 9.46
CA ALA A 25 14.87 22.23 10.58
C ALA A 25 13.98 23.06 11.53
N GLY A 26 14.33 24.32 11.79
CA GLY A 26 13.53 25.23 12.61
C GLY A 26 12.13 25.49 12.04
N SER A 27 12.01 25.66 10.72
CA SER A 27 10.70 25.81 10.06
C SER A 27 9.86 24.55 10.15
N ILE A 28 10.48 23.37 10.03
CA ILE A 28 9.79 22.08 10.20
C ILE A 28 9.28 21.93 11.64
N TYR A 29 10.12 22.19 12.64
CA TYR A 29 9.72 22.15 14.05
C TYR A 29 8.58 23.12 14.36
N LYS A 30 8.64 24.34 13.82
CA LYS A 30 7.59 25.34 14.00
C LYS A 30 6.25 24.89 13.41
N ALA A 31 6.26 24.25 12.24
CA ALA A 31 5.04 23.85 11.54
C ALA A 31 4.46 22.52 12.04
N PHE A 32 5.30 21.56 12.42
CA PHE A 32 4.90 20.18 12.66
C PHE A 32 5.26 19.64 14.04
N LYS A 33 5.79 20.49 14.93
CA LYS A 33 6.23 20.15 16.30
C LYS A 33 7.43 19.22 16.39
N ASP A 34 7.46 18.12 15.65
CA ASP A 34 8.57 17.17 15.60
C ASP A 34 8.48 16.22 14.37
N LYS A 35 9.51 15.39 14.16
CA LYS A 35 9.55 14.41 13.05
C LYS A 35 8.40 13.40 13.13
N ARG A 36 7.97 13.03 14.34
CA ARG A 36 6.94 12.01 14.58
C ARG A 36 5.57 12.52 14.17
N SER A 37 5.19 13.71 14.62
CA SER A 37 3.97 14.40 14.20
C SER A 37 3.93 14.63 12.70
N LEU A 38 5.06 15.01 12.08
CA LEU A 38 5.14 15.10 10.62
C LEU A 38 4.94 13.74 9.93
N PHE A 39 5.54 12.66 10.46
CA PHE A 39 5.38 11.32 9.91
C PHE A 39 3.91 10.86 9.94
N LEU A 40 3.21 11.07 11.07
CA LEU A 40 1.79 10.75 11.20
C LEU A 40 0.94 11.43 10.13
N LEU A 41 1.11 12.74 9.95
CA LEU A 41 0.40 13.52 8.92
C LEU A 41 0.72 13.03 7.51
N VAL A 42 1.99 12.69 7.26
CA VAL A 42 2.42 12.12 5.98
C VAL A 42 1.80 10.75 5.74
N PHE A 43 1.74 9.89 6.75
CA PHE A 43 1.18 8.55 6.66
C PHE A 43 -0.32 8.59 6.38
N GLU A 44 -1.06 9.40 7.13
CA GLU A 44 -2.50 9.61 6.92
C GLU A 44 -2.79 10.17 5.53
N ARG A 45 -2.04 11.20 5.11
CA ARG A 45 -2.20 11.77 3.77
C ARG A 45 -1.87 10.76 2.67
N TYR A 46 -0.84 9.93 2.87
CA TYR A 46 -0.48 8.87 1.92
C TYR A 46 -1.62 7.85 1.76
N LEU A 47 -2.22 7.40 2.87
CA LEU A 47 -3.37 6.51 2.85
C LEU A 47 -4.57 7.15 2.15
N SER A 48 -4.90 8.39 2.51
CA SER A 48 -6.05 9.12 1.96
C SER A 48 -5.95 9.25 0.43
N VAL A 49 -4.82 9.72 -0.08
CA VAL A 49 -4.60 9.90 -1.53
C VAL A 49 -4.67 8.57 -2.27
N ARG A 50 -3.98 7.52 -1.78
CA ARG A 50 -3.99 6.21 -2.46
C ARG A 50 -5.35 5.53 -2.43
N ASN A 51 -6.07 5.63 -1.31
CA ASN A 51 -7.40 5.04 -1.19
C ASN A 51 -8.41 5.77 -2.08
N ALA A 52 -8.29 7.08 -2.24
CA ALA A 52 -9.14 7.85 -3.16
C ALA A 52 -8.91 7.42 -4.62
N ASP A 53 -7.66 7.32 -5.06
CA ASP A 53 -7.29 6.86 -6.41
C ASP A 53 -7.78 5.43 -6.67
N LEU A 54 -7.51 4.50 -5.74
CA LEU A 54 -8.00 3.12 -5.86
C LEU A 54 -9.53 3.07 -5.95
N ARG A 55 -10.25 3.80 -5.09
CA ARG A 55 -11.74 3.84 -5.16
C ARG A 55 -12.24 4.36 -6.51
N GLN A 56 -11.59 5.38 -7.07
CA GLN A 56 -11.96 5.94 -8.37
C GLN A 56 -11.76 4.92 -9.51
N ARG A 57 -10.66 4.17 -9.49
CA ARG A 57 -10.42 3.09 -10.46
C ARG A 57 -11.45 1.98 -10.35
N LEU A 58 -11.69 1.51 -9.12
CA LEU A 58 -12.63 0.41 -8.87
C LEU A 58 -14.10 0.75 -9.15
N ALA A 59 -14.47 2.04 -9.14
CA ALA A 59 -15.82 2.49 -9.47
C ALA A 59 -16.23 2.19 -10.94
N GLN A 60 -15.27 1.87 -11.81
CA GLN A 60 -15.52 1.53 -13.22
C GLN A 60 -15.94 0.06 -13.42
N PHE A 61 -15.83 -0.76 -12.37
CA PHE A 61 -16.06 -2.20 -12.45
C PHE A 61 -17.22 -2.61 -11.56
N THR A 62 -17.97 -3.62 -12.00
CA THR A 62 -19.18 -4.04 -11.31
C THR A 62 -18.91 -5.29 -10.48
N THR A 63 -18.21 -6.29 -11.01
CA THR A 63 -18.01 -7.57 -10.33
C THR A 63 -16.84 -7.54 -9.34
N GLY A 64 -16.90 -8.40 -8.31
CA GLY A 64 -15.80 -8.60 -7.37
C GLY A 64 -14.50 -9.05 -8.06
N ARG A 65 -14.61 -9.94 -9.05
CA ARG A 65 -13.47 -10.43 -9.85
C ARG A 65 -12.79 -9.31 -10.64
N GLU A 66 -13.55 -8.47 -11.34
CA GLU A 66 -12.98 -7.34 -12.10
C GLU A 66 -12.31 -6.32 -11.18
N LYS A 67 -12.93 -6.00 -10.03
CA LYS A 67 -12.33 -5.10 -9.04
C LYS A 67 -11.04 -5.66 -8.44
N LEU A 68 -10.96 -6.96 -8.20
CA LEU A 68 -9.72 -7.61 -7.75
C LEU A 68 -8.63 -7.51 -8.82
N SER A 69 -8.98 -7.73 -10.08
CA SER A 69 -8.05 -7.58 -11.21
C SER A 69 -7.51 -6.15 -11.31
N GLU A 70 -8.37 -5.12 -11.24
CA GLU A 70 -7.95 -3.72 -11.27
C GLU A 70 -7.12 -3.35 -10.03
N LEU A 71 -7.47 -3.89 -8.84
CA LEU A 71 -6.66 -3.67 -7.65
C LEU A 71 -5.23 -4.20 -7.83
N LEU A 72 -5.07 -5.39 -8.42
CA LEU A 72 -3.76 -5.94 -8.73
C LEU A 72 -3.01 -5.07 -9.75
N GLN A 73 -3.69 -4.60 -10.80
CA GLN A 73 -3.11 -3.66 -11.76
C GLN A 73 -2.66 -2.36 -11.09
N PHE A 74 -3.44 -1.81 -10.16
CA PHE A 74 -3.07 -0.63 -9.38
C PHE A 74 -1.80 -0.85 -8.55
N TYR A 75 -1.62 -2.05 -7.96
CA TYR A 75 -0.40 -2.39 -7.24
C TYR A 75 0.81 -2.55 -8.18
N LEU A 76 0.61 -3.10 -9.38
CA LEU A 76 1.65 -3.22 -10.42
C LEU A 76 2.07 -1.86 -10.98
N ASP A 77 1.11 -0.98 -11.31
CA ASP A 77 1.36 0.41 -11.70
C ASP A 77 2.18 1.14 -10.62
N SER A 78 1.86 0.88 -9.35
CA SER A 78 2.60 1.45 -8.23
C SER A 78 3.99 0.83 -8.07
N ALA A 79 4.21 -0.41 -8.53
CA ALA A 79 5.43 -1.17 -8.37
C ALA A 79 6.48 -0.95 -9.46
N ARG A 80 6.19 -0.18 -10.51
CA ARG A 80 7.13 0.06 -11.62
C ARG A 80 7.73 1.45 -11.64
N ALA A 81 8.82 1.59 -12.40
CA ALA A 81 9.47 2.88 -12.67
C ALA A 81 9.75 3.68 -11.37
N VAL A 82 9.70 5.02 -11.43
CA VAL A 82 10.04 5.92 -10.31
C VAL A 82 9.17 5.67 -9.08
N GLU A 83 7.88 5.38 -9.25
CA GLU A 83 6.95 5.12 -8.14
C GLU A 83 7.24 3.78 -7.44
N GLY A 84 7.66 2.77 -8.22
CA GLY A 84 8.23 1.52 -7.72
C GLY A 84 9.47 1.77 -6.88
N ARG A 85 10.44 2.52 -7.41
CA ARG A 85 11.74 2.75 -6.76
C ARG A 85 11.60 3.55 -5.46
N THR A 86 10.62 4.45 -5.43
CA THR A 86 10.30 5.25 -4.24
C THR A 86 9.74 4.38 -3.11
N GLY A 87 9.09 3.25 -3.40
CA GLY A 87 8.64 2.27 -2.41
C GLY A 87 7.31 2.61 -1.73
N CYS A 88 6.67 1.64 -1.08
CA CYS A 88 5.38 1.85 -0.41
C CYS A 88 5.58 2.26 1.06
N LEU A 89 4.95 3.36 1.50
CA LEU A 89 5.09 3.84 2.89
C LEU A 89 4.56 2.80 3.90
N VAL A 90 3.43 2.16 3.60
CA VAL A 90 2.82 1.14 4.47
C VAL A 90 3.74 -0.08 4.58
N VAL A 91 4.21 -0.60 3.45
CA VAL A 91 5.06 -1.80 3.43
C VAL A 91 6.41 -1.53 4.09
N GLY A 92 7.04 -0.39 3.81
CA GLY A 92 8.30 0.00 4.45
C GLY A 92 8.15 0.12 5.97
N SER A 93 7.08 0.77 6.42
CA SER A 93 6.81 0.94 7.87
C SER A 93 6.47 -0.39 8.55
N ALA A 94 5.82 -1.32 7.84
CA ALA A 94 5.51 -2.65 8.37
C ALA A 94 6.77 -3.51 8.60
N VAL A 95 7.82 -3.29 7.82
CA VAL A 95 9.14 -3.95 8.04
C VAL A 95 9.85 -3.36 9.26
N GLU A 96 9.66 -2.06 9.52
CA GLU A 96 10.24 -1.36 10.68
C GLU A 96 9.40 -1.51 11.96
N LEU A 97 8.30 -2.29 11.94
CA LEU A 97 7.29 -2.29 12.99
C LEU A 97 7.87 -2.48 14.41
N GLN A 98 8.83 -3.39 14.57
CA GLN A 98 9.42 -3.70 15.89
C GLN A 98 10.26 -2.57 16.49
N VAL A 99 10.70 -1.61 15.66
CA VAL A 99 11.52 -0.49 16.12
C VAL A 99 10.72 0.81 16.21
N LEU A 100 9.46 0.83 15.74
CA LEU A 100 8.56 1.98 15.89
C LEU A 100 8.03 2.08 17.32
N ASP A 101 7.60 3.28 17.73
CA ASP A 101 6.82 3.43 18.96
C ASP A 101 5.44 2.76 18.86
N ASP A 102 4.80 2.50 19.99
CA ASP A 102 3.56 1.71 20.07
C ASP A 102 2.44 2.30 19.20
N ASP A 103 2.24 3.62 19.25
CA ASP A 103 1.23 4.32 18.47
C ASP A 103 1.49 4.19 16.95
N LEU A 104 2.73 4.39 16.51
CA LEU A 104 3.11 4.25 15.11
C LEU A 104 2.96 2.80 14.64
N SER A 105 3.33 1.84 15.48
CA SER A 105 3.17 0.42 15.21
C SER A 105 1.69 0.04 15.06
N GLN A 106 0.84 0.57 15.92
CA GLN A 106 -0.60 0.37 15.83
C GLN A 106 -1.16 0.95 14.52
N LEU A 107 -0.81 2.20 14.18
CA LEU A 107 -1.26 2.85 12.95
C LEU A 107 -0.91 2.04 11.68
N VAL A 108 0.33 1.53 11.63
CA VAL A 108 0.81 0.70 10.51
C VAL A 108 0.05 -0.63 10.47
N SER A 109 -0.11 -1.29 11.61
CA SER A 109 -0.84 -2.56 11.72
C SER A 109 -2.29 -2.41 11.24
N GLU A 110 -2.98 -1.36 11.68
CA GLU A 110 -4.34 -1.07 11.23
C GLU A 110 -4.39 -0.80 9.72
N ALA A 111 -3.39 -0.14 9.13
CA ALA A 111 -3.35 0.07 7.69
C ALA A 111 -3.24 -1.25 6.91
N VAL A 112 -2.43 -2.21 7.41
CA VAL A 112 -2.31 -3.55 6.82
C VAL A 112 -3.61 -4.32 6.95
N ILE A 113 -4.22 -4.32 8.15
CA ILE A 113 -5.51 -4.98 8.41
C ILE A 113 -6.63 -4.39 7.54
N ARG A 114 -6.69 -3.07 7.39
CA ARG A 114 -7.66 -2.42 6.50
C ARG A 114 -7.51 -2.87 5.05
N ASN A 115 -6.28 -3.02 4.54
CA ASN A 115 -6.06 -3.55 3.19
C ASN A 115 -6.54 -5.01 3.05
N LYS A 116 -6.26 -5.87 4.04
CA LYS A 116 -6.76 -7.25 4.05
C LYS A 116 -8.30 -7.29 4.03
N ASN A 117 -8.93 -6.51 4.90
CA ASN A 117 -10.38 -6.48 5.00
C ASN A 117 -11.04 -5.94 3.73
N PHE A 118 -10.40 -4.98 3.06
CA PHE A 118 -10.87 -4.50 1.77
C PHE A 118 -10.81 -5.58 0.69
N LEU A 119 -9.71 -6.32 0.59
CA LEU A 119 -9.61 -7.49 -0.31
C LEU A 119 -10.68 -8.54 -0.01
N ALA A 120 -10.88 -8.87 1.26
CA ALA A 120 -11.93 -9.79 1.70
C ALA A 120 -13.33 -9.31 1.28
N SER A 121 -13.59 -8.00 1.32
CA SER A 121 -14.87 -7.43 0.86
C SER A 121 -15.10 -7.60 -0.65
N LEU A 122 -14.05 -7.46 -1.47
CA LEU A 122 -14.15 -7.67 -2.91
C LEU A 122 -14.34 -9.15 -3.27
N LEU A 123 -13.69 -10.05 -2.53
CA LEU A 123 -13.90 -11.50 -2.68
C LEU A 123 -15.33 -11.91 -2.31
N LYS A 124 -15.87 -11.40 -1.20
CA LYS A 124 -17.28 -11.63 -0.81
C LYS A 124 -18.24 -11.11 -1.87
N GLN A 125 -17.99 -9.90 -2.37
CA GLN A 125 -18.78 -9.35 -3.47
C GLN A 125 -18.74 -10.30 -4.69
N GLY A 126 -17.56 -10.84 -5.02
CA GLY A 126 -17.40 -11.80 -6.11
C GLY A 126 -18.14 -13.13 -5.89
N GLN A 127 -18.26 -13.59 -4.64
CA GLN A 127 -19.06 -14.76 -4.30
C GLN A 127 -20.56 -14.46 -4.43
N GLU A 128 -21.00 -13.27 -4.02
CA GLU A 128 -22.38 -12.81 -4.12
C GLU A 128 -22.83 -12.61 -5.58
N ASP A 129 -21.96 -12.08 -6.44
CA ASP A 129 -22.23 -11.87 -7.86
C ASP A 129 -21.90 -13.08 -8.76
N GLY A 130 -21.33 -14.14 -8.18
CA GLY A 130 -21.00 -15.39 -8.87
C GLY A 130 -19.70 -15.36 -9.70
N SER A 131 -18.93 -14.27 -9.66
CA SER A 131 -17.64 -14.15 -10.36
C SER A 131 -16.46 -14.82 -9.65
N VAL A 132 -16.64 -15.21 -8.38
CA VAL A 132 -15.68 -15.95 -7.55
C VAL A 132 -16.36 -17.20 -6.99
N THR A 133 -15.66 -18.33 -6.98
CA THR A 133 -16.21 -19.59 -6.46
C THR A 133 -16.66 -19.48 -4.99
N PRO A 134 -17.83 -20.03 -4.62
CA PRO A 134 -18.31 -19.98 -3.24
C PRO A 134 -17.49 -20.86 -2.28
N ASN A 135 -16.65 -21.76 -2.82
CA ASN A 135 -15.83 -22.69 -2.04
C ASN A 135 -14.50 -22.07 -1.58
N LEU A 136 -14.16 -20.86 -2.04
CA LEU A 136 -12.94 -20.18 -1.65
C LEU A 136 -13.04 -19.63 -0.22
N ASP A 137 -12.06 -19.96 0.63
CA ASP A 137 -11.90 -19.33 1.93
C ASP A 137 -11.45 -17.87 1.77
N VAL A 138 -12.37 -16.94 2.01
CA VAL A 138 -12.17 -15.50 1.78
C VAL A 138 -11.00 -14.95 2.59
N ASP A 139 -10.86 -15.33 3.86
CA ASP A 139 -9.86 -14.74 4.75
C ASP A 139 -8.43 -15.18 4.37
N THR A 140 -8.29 -16.44 3.97
CA THR A 140 -7.03 -17.02 3.46
C THR A 140 -6.68 -16.43 2.11
N ALA A 141 -7.63 -16.36 1.18
CA ALA A 141 -7.42 -15.77 -0.13
C ALA A 141 -7.05 -14.27 -0.04
N ALA A 142 -7.76 -13.50 0.79
CA ALA A 142 -7.45 -12.10 1.03
C ALA A 142 -6.03 -11.91 1.60
N GLY A 143 -5.63 -12.77 2.54
CA GLY A 143 -4.28 -12.77 3.10
C GLY A 143 -3.21 -13.07 2.05
N LEU A 144 -3.42 -14.10 1.22
CA LEU A 144 -2.48 -14.46 0.15
C LEU A 144 -2.36 -13.37 -0.91
N ILE A 145 -3.48 -12.82 -1.37
CA ILE A 145 -3.49 -11.72 -2.35
C ILE A 145 -2.80 -10.48 -1.78
N LEU A 146 -2.98 -10.18 -0.49
CA LEU A 146 -2.27 -9.09 0.18
C LEU A 146 -0.76 -9.30 0.17
N CYS A 147 -0.30 -10.51 0.50
CA CYS A 147 1.13 -10.87 0.45
C CYS A 147 1.70 -10.70 -0.97
N ILE A 148 0.95 -11.11 -1.99
CA ILE A 148 1.35 -10.92 -3.40
C ILE A 148 1.45 -9.43 -3.74
N ALA A 149 0.41 -8.65 -3.43
CA ALA A 149 0.36 -7.21 -3.71
C ALA A 149 1.49 -6.44 -3.00
N PHE A 150 1.77 -6.78 -1.74
CA PHE A 150 2.88 -6.18 -0.99
C PHE A 150 4.24 -6.64 -1.52
N GLY A 151 4.36 -7.91 -1.90
CA GLY A 151 5.54 -8.46 -2.57
C GLY A 151 5.88 -7.70 -3.85
N MET A 152 4.87 -7.39 -4.69
CA MET A 152 5.06 -6.54 -5.88
C MET A 152 5.67 -5.18 -5.50
N ARG A 153 5.20 -4.53 -4.43
CA ARG A 153 5.74 -3.23 -3.99
C ARG A 153 7.18 -3.33 -3.47
N VAL A 154 7.57 -4.45 -2.86
CA VAL A 154 8.94 -4.69 -2.40
C VAL A 154 9.86 -4.95 -3.59
N VAL A 155 9.50 -5.90 -4.46
CA VAL A 155 10.29 -6.26 -5.65
C VAL A 155 10.43 -5.05 -6.60
N GLY A 156 9.37 -4.25 -6.73
CA GLY A 156 9.32 -3.01 -7.50
C GLY A 156 10.38 -1.96 -7.13
N LYS A 157 10.97 -2.05 -5.92
CA LYS A 157 12.11 -1.20 -5.55
C LYS A 157 13.40 -1.57 -6.30
N ILE A 158 13.49 -2.79 -6.83
CA ILE A 158 14.70 -3.40 -7.44
C ILE A 158 14.50 -3.68 -8.92
N THR A 159 13.33 -4.17 -9.32
CA THR A 159 13.00 -4.44 -10.72
C THR A 159 11.52 -4.30 -10.95
N ASP A 160 11.14 -3.94 -12.16
CA ASP A 160 9.74 -4.00 -12.57
C ASP A 160 9.30 -5.48 -12.65
N VAL A 161 8.03 -5.74 -12.33
CA VAL A 161 7.42 -7.06 -12.51
C VAL A 161 7.25 -7.29 -14.01
N LYS A 162 7.74 -8.42 -14.52
CA LYS A 162 7.61 -8.77 -15.94
C LYS A 162 6.20 -9.28 -16.22
N ASP A 163 5.70 -8.97 -17.41
CA ASP A 163 4.42 -9.47 -17.94
C ASP A 163 3.28 -9.29 -16.91
N GLU A 164 2.95 -8.01 -16.67
CA GLU A 164 1.86 -7.61 -15.76
C GLU A 164 0.53 -8.34 -16.06
N PRO A 165 0.09 -8.49 -17.33
CA PRO A 165 -1.14 -9.21 -17.64
C PRO A 165 -1.11 -10.69 -17.25
N GLU A 166 -0.02 -11.41 -17.55
CA GLU A 166 0.07 -12.83 -17.17
C GLU A 166 0.20 -12.98 -15.65
N THR A 167 0.87 -12.05 -14.97
CA THR A 167 0.93 -12.02 -13.50
C THR A 167 -0.47 -11.91 -12.89
N ILE A 168 -1.29 -10.96 -13.36
CA ILE A 168 -2.67 -10.82 -12.89
C ILE A 168 -3.45 -12.11 -13.17
N LYS A 169 -3.39 -12.61 -14.39
CA LYS A 169 -4.09 -13.84 -14.79
C LYS A 169 -3.73 -15.04 -13.91
N LEU A 170 -2.46 -15.21 -13.54
CA LEU A 170 -2.03 -16.27 -12.62
C LEU A 170 -2.61 -16.11 -11.23
N VAL A 171 -2.64 -14.90 -10.68
CA VAL A 171 -3.27 -14.63 -9.37
C VAL A 171 -4.77 -14.88 -9.43
N MET A 172 -5.43 -14.49 -10.52
CA MET A 172 -6.88 -14.64 -10.69
C MET A 172 -7.34 -16.10 -10.78
N LYS A 173 -6.45 -17.06 -11.09
CA LYS A 173 -6.76 -18.50 -11.00
C LYS A 173 -7.07 -18.98 -9.57
N LEU A 174 -6.68 -18.21 -8.56
CA LEU A 174 -7.04 -18.50 -7.16
C LEU A 174 -8.54 -18.34 -6.89
N LEU A 175 -9.28 -17.72 -7.81
CA LEU A 175 -10.70 -17.39 -7.65
C LEU A 175 -11.65 -18.39 -8.31
N ASP A 176 -11.09 -19.39 -9.00
CA ASP A 176 -11.80 -20.42 -9.76
C ASP A 176 -12.09 -21.66 -8.90
#